data_AF-A0A177EK42-F1
#
_entry.id   AF-A0A177EK42-F1
#
_cell.length_a   1.000
_cell.length_b   1.000
_cell.length_c   1.000
_cell.angle_alpha   90.00
_cell.angle_beta   90.00
_cell.angle_gamma   90.00
#
_symmetry.space_group_name_H-M   'P 1'
#
loop_
_entity.id
_entity.type
_entity.pdbx_description
1 polymer ?
#
loop_
_entity_poly.entity_id
_entity_poly.type
_entity_poly.pdbx_seq_one_letter_code
_entity_poly.pdbx_strand_id
1 'polypeptide(L)'
;MQTTGLNNYYRNSSLPTEEAHEEQADQCSKFFKVLKVEYPKFFTMAFLYYCIVLAYSILRDTKDAVVLDRMLPASIQYLKSFIVMGVTMGFAILFQLLLARGVTLERLMFIFNAGFGIFFFVYALILLPSIDYIEPYKFWIHDIFADKKMFINGLEFLQGLFLTINFWTGTLIYITAELWGNVMASLMFFAVANEICPLKQALRFYPLFIIAANLGLVTSGGSMILNYYVLTAFPEYKTKIIGGFIAFVSALCAMNIFTYRHLVKNIIPYPIYIISEGAPRRSGSKEKVGILDGFKIMLKTPIVFHLSITVLGYGLCTNLTEAAFKSALRSASKSSGSDVMTSVVLVQGSQQITIGLVVIAILLSPIKSLIQRKGWLALGMITPVCTLISAMSFLLLVWANASVTVTGKEAENLLNRISKRLFTAVGWVNNTELESRVGFYAVNAIKILKYAAFDIGKEAIGIKIPKEYKARFKGVYDGVCGKLGKSLSSNLQILMLGMLNLSDIRTAAFLLAVAVLGVSLVWNFSTLYLGRKYDESVREGRDLYIGEISSKKQINKETKLVQ
;
A
#
# COMPACT_ATOMS: atom_id res chain seq x y z
N MET A 1 -33.52 15.60 -22.47
CA MET A 1 -34.13 14.98 -23.67
C MET A 1 -33.37 13.76 -24.22
N GLN A 2 -32.09 13.54 -23.92
CA GLN A 2 -31.37 12.31 -24.33
C GLN A 2 -31.61 11.08 -23.42
N THR A 3 -32.14 11.27 -22.20
CA THR A 3 -32.46 10.18 -21.26
C THR A 3 -33.72 9.42 -21.62
N THR A 4 -34.72 10.07 -22.23
CA THR A 4 -35.96 9.45 -22.69
C THR A 4 -35.76 8.59 -23.95
N GLY A 5 -34.78 8.93 -24.79
CA GLY A 5 -34.42 8.16 -25.99
C GLY A 5 -33.75 6.81 -25.68
N LEU A 6 -32.90 6.75 -24.64
CA LEU A 6 -32.35 5.47 -24.16
C LEU A 6 -33.44 4.56 -23.56
N ASN A 7 -34.41 5.13 -22.82
CA ASN A 7 -35.47 4.37 -22.16
C ASN A 7 -36.36 3.55 -23.12
N ASN A 8 -36.56 4.00 -24.36
CA ASN A 8 -37.38 3.27 -25.33
C ASN A 8 -36.59 2.24 -26.14
N TYR A 9 -35.26 2.37 -26.25
CA TYR A 9 -34.45 1.42 -27.00
C TYR A 9 -34.31 0.08 -26.27
N TYR A 10 -34.06 0.09 -24.95
CA TYR A 10 -33.91 -1.14 -24.14
C TYR A 10 -35.23 -1.88 -23.87
N ARG A 11 -36.38 -1.20 -24.01
CA ARG A 11 -37.69 -1.82 -23.80
C ARG A 11 -38.16 -2.67 -24.98
N ASN A 12 -37.68 -2.37 -26.20
CA ASN A 12 -38.18 -2.94 -27.44
C ASN A 12 -37.17 -3.86 -28.17
N SER A 13 -35.90 -3.91 -27.77
CA SER A 13 -34.93 -4.86 -28.32
C SER A 13 -34.76 -6.07 -27.39
N SER A 14 -34.84 -7.29 -27.92
CA SER A 14 -34.35 -8.48 -27.20
C SER A 14 -32.91 -8.23 -26.74
N LEU A 15 -32.68 -8.26 -25.43
CA LEU A 15 -31.36 -8.02 -24.86
C LEU A 15 -30.32 -8.98 -25.49
N PRO A 16 -29.14 -8.49 -25.91
CA PRO A 16 -28.12 -9.36 -26.47
C PRO A 16 -27.64 -10.37 -25.43
N THR A 17 -27.27 -11.56 -25.89
CA THR A 17 -26.56 -12.57 -25.06
C THR A 17 -25.19 -12.05 -24.64
N GLU A 18 -24.68 -12.50 -23.49
CA GLU A 18 -23.36 -12.12 -22.98
C GLU A 18 -22.23 -12.26 -24.03
N GLU A 19 -22.27 -13.29 -24.87
CA GLU A 19 -21.24 -13.52 -25.90
C GLU A 19 -21.27 -12.48 -27.03
N ALA A 20 -22.45 -12.20 -27.60
CA ALA A 20 -22.62 -11.14 -28.59
C ALA A 20 -22.26 -9.75 -28.05
N HIS A 21 -22.53 -9.50 -26.77
CA HIS A 21 -22.17 -8.24 -26.10
C HIS A 21 -20.65 -8.14 -25.86
N GLU A 22 -19.97 -9.25 -25.61
CA GLU A 22 -18.50 -9.29 -25.48
C GLU A 22 -17.79 -9.14 -26.82
N GLU A 23 -18.30 -9.73 -27.90
CA GLU A 23 -17.75 -9.54 -29.26
C GLU A 23 -17.81 -8.07 -29.70
N GLN A 24 -18.92 -7.38 -29.42
CA GLN A 24 -19.03 -5.94 -29.68
C GLN A 24 -18.05 -5.10 -28.85
N ALA A 25 -17.72 -5.54 -27.64
CA ALA A 25 -16.71 -4.87 -26.81
C ALA A 25 -15.29 -5.08 -27.34
N ASP A 26 -15.01 -6.25 -27.89
CA ASP A 26 -13.70 -6.58 -28.46
C ASP A 26 -13.44 -5.87 -29.79
N GLN A 27 -14.50 -5.48 -30.50
CA GLN A 27 -14.44 -4.61 -31.68
C GLN A 27 -14.17 -3.12 -31.33
N CYS A 28 -14.30 -2.73 -30.06
CA CYS A 28 -13.93 -1.38 -29.61
C CYS A 28 -12.41 -1.18 -29.57
N SER A 29 -11.97 0.07 -29.36
CA SER A 29 -10.54 0.42 -29.29
C SER A 29 -9.75 -0.51 -28.36
N LYS A 30 -8.53 -0.90 -28.77
CA LYS A 30 -7.65 -1.82 -28.03
C LYS A 30 -7.42 -1.43 -26.56
N PHE A 31 -7.57 -0.15 -26.21
CA PHE A 31 -7.34 0.37 -24.86
C PHE A 31 -8.63 0.56 -24.04
N PHE A 32 -9.75 0.91 -24.69
CA PHE A 32 -11.02 1.23 -24.03
C PHE A 32 -12.12 0.29 -24.53
N LYS A 33 -12.18 -0.89 -23.92
CA LYS A 33 -13.15 -1.96 -24.22
C LYS A 33 -14.41 -1.84 -23.35
N VAL A 34 -15.09 -0.70 -23.45
CA VAL A 34 -16.34 -0.43 -22.72
C VAL A 34 -17.38 0.02 -23.73
N LEU A 35 -18.55 -0.65 -23.77
CA LEU A 35 -19.62 -0.23 -24.67
C LEU A 35 -20.33 1.02 -24.14
N LYS A 36 -20.91 1.83 -25.05
CA LYS A 36 -21.72 3.00 -24.69
C LYS A 36 -22.85 2.68 -23.70
N VAL A 37 -23.42 1.48 -23.82
CA VAL A 37 -24.46 0.95 -22.93
C VAL A 37 -23.95 0.79 -21.49
N GLU A 38 -22.67 0.45 -21.34
CA GLU A 38 -22.03 0.24 -20.04
C GLU A 38 -21.51 1.52 -19.40
N TYR A 39 -21.53 2.66 -20.11
CA TYR A 39 -20.95 3.92 -19.62
C TYR A 39 -21.51 4.37 -18.27
N PRO A 40 -22.83 4.39 -18.02
CA PRO A 40 -23.34 4.83 -16.72
C PRO A 40 -22.79 3.98 -15.57
N LYS A 41 -22.75 2.66 -15.75
CA LYS A 41 -22.22 1.70 -14.77
C LYS A 41 -20.72 1.91 -14.57
N PHE A 42 -19.97 1.97 -15.67
CA PHE A 42 -18.52 2.10 -15.66
C PHE A 42 -18.06 3.41 -15.02
N PHE A 43 -18.57 4.56 -15.47
CA PHE A 43 -18.18 5.87 -14.94
C PHE A 43 -18.59 6.06 -13.48
N THR A 44 -19.75 5.56 -13.08
CA THR A 44 -20.19 5.65 -11.68
C THR A 44 -19.28 4.81 -10.76
N MET A 45 -18.91 3.59 -11.15
CA MET A 45 -17.98 2.77 -10.37
C MET A 45 -16.55 3.32 -10.39
N ALA A 46 -16.10 3.86 -11.53
CA ALA A 46 -14.79 4.51 -11.63
C ALA A 46 -14.71 5.75 -10.74
N PHE A 47 -15.76 6.58 -10.72
CA PHE A 47 -15.86 7.75 -9.86
C PHE A 47 -15.94 7.38 -8.38
N LEU A 48 -16.70 6.34 -8.02
CA LEU A 48 -16.73 5.79 -6.67
C LEU A 48 -15.32 5.37 -6.22
N TYR A 49 -14.59 4.62 -7.05
CA TYR A 49 -13.24 4.20 -6.70
C TYR A 49 -12.25 5.36 -6.62
N TYR A 50 -12.35 6.32 -7.55
CA TYR A 50 -11.58 7.55 -7.53
C TYR A 50 -11.76 8.29 -6.18
N CYS A 51 -12.99 8.46 -5.71
CA CYS A 51 -13.28 9.12 -4.44
C CYS A 51 -12.70 8.35 -3.24
N ILE A 52 -12.83 7.02 -3.23
CA ILE A 52 -12.27 6.15 -2.17
C ILE A 52 -10.74 6.27 -2.13
N VAL A 53 -10.08 6.24 -3.30
CA VAL A 53 -8.62 6.31 -3.41
C VAL A 53 -8.10 7.72 -3.13
N LEU A 54 -8.83 8.77 -3.52
CA LEU A 54 -8.54 10.15 -3.17
C LEU A 54 -8.56 10.33 -1.64
N ALA A 55 -9.64 9.91 -0.98
CA ALA A 55 -9.76 9.91 0.48
C ALA A 55 -8.62 9.11 1.14
N TYR A 56 -8.34 7.91 0.64
CA TYR A 56 -7.23 7.08 1.14
C TYR A 56 -5.88 7.77 1.02
N SER A 57 -5.60 8.39 -0.12
CA SER A 57 -4.31 9.04 -0.41
C SER A 57 -4.10 10.27 0.46
N ILE A 58 -5.15 11.05 0.69
CA ILE A 58 -5.14 12.20 1.61
C ILE A 58 -4.90 11.74 3.05
N LEU A 59 -5.68 10.75 3.52
CA LEU A 59 -5.56 10.23 4.88
C LEU A 59 -4.19 9.59 5.15
N ARG A 60 -3.65 8.88 4.15
CA ARG A 60 -2.34 8.24 4.26
C ARG A 60 -1.24 9.25 4.54
N ASP A 61 -1.29 10.42 3.92
CA ASP A 61 -0.23 11.40 4.07
C ASP A 61 -0.48 12.29 5.29
N THR A 62 -1.73 12.69 5.51
CA THR A 62 -2.13 13.51 6.66
C THR A 62 -1.82 12.81 7.98
N LYS A 63 -2.05 11.50 8.10
CA LYS A 63 -1.76 10.77 9.34
C LYS A 63 -0.25 10.76 9.65
N ASP A 64 0.60 10.63 8.62
CA ASP A 64 2.06 10.59 8.81
C ASP A 64 2.56 11.99 9.19
N ALA A 65 2.00 13.04 8.59
CA ALA A 65 2.29 14.43 8.94
C ALA A 65 1.90 14.74 10.40
N VAL A 66 0.69 14.36 10.85
CA VAL A 66 0.22 14.55 12.23
C VAL A 66 1.08 13.78 13.24
N VAL A 67 1.49 12.55 12.91
CA VAL A 67 2.36 11.73 13.79
C VAL A 67 3.77 12.29 13.85
N LEU A 68 4.36 12.73 12.74
CA LEU A 68 5.74 13.28 12.73
C LEU A 68 5.87 14.65 13.39
N ASP A 69 4.78 15.42 13.42
CA ASP A 69 4.70 16.69 14.14
C ASP A 69 4.82 16.47 15.65
N ARG A 70 4.00 15.54 16.19
CA ARG A 70 3.81 15.37 17.65
C ARG A 70 4.59 14.21 18.28
N MET A 71 4.85 13.14 17.53
CA MET A 71 5.50 11.92 18.02
C MET A 71 6.87 11.69 17.38
N LEU A 72 7.64 10.72 17.86
CA LEU A 72 8.87 10.27 17.20
C LEU A 72 8.58 9.47 15.92
N PRO A 73 9.46 9.51 14.89
CA PRO A 73 9.34 8.62 13.74
C PRO A 73 9.26 7.15 14.15
N ALA A 74 9.98 6.77 15.22
CA ALA A 74 9.95 5.44 15.85
C ALA A 74 8.56 4.98 16.34
N SER A 75 7.65 5.92 16.63
CA SER A 75 6.28 5.63 17.06
C SER A 75 5.46 4.96 15.95
N ILE A 76 5.79 5.24 14.68
CA ILE A 76 5.12 4.65 13.51
C ILE A 76 5.32 3.13 13.48
N GLN A 77 6.47 2.63 13.90
CA GLN A 77 6.80 1.20 13.93
C GLN A 77 5.95 0.50 14.98
N TYR A 78 5.83 1.08 16.19
CA TYR A 78 4.95 0.55 17.24
C TYR A 78 3.48 0.55 16.82
N LEU A 79 3.02 1.64 16.20
CA LEU A 79 1.66 1.74 15.64
C LEU A 79 1.40 0.63 14.63
N LYS A 80 2.30 0.43 13.66
CA LYS A 80 2.14 -0.60 12.62
C LYS A 80 2.23 -2.02 13.17
N SER A 81 3.17 -2.29 14.07
CA SER A 81 3.43 -3.64 14.59
C SER A 81 2.31 -4.17 15.47
N PHE A 82 1.88 -3.41 16.46
CA PHE A 82 0.97 -3.92 17.49
C PHE A 82 -0.45 -3.40 17.31
N ILE A 83 -0.59 -2.08 17.22
CA ILE A 83 -1.90 -1.42 17.32
C ILE A 83 -2.72 -1.64 16.04
N VAL A 84 -2.18 -1.25 14.88
CA VAL A 84 -2.87 -1.40 13.59
C VAL A 84 -3.11 -2.88 13.26
N MET A 85 -2.15 -3.75 13.54
CA MET A 85 -2.31 -5.19 13.32
C MET A 85 -3.45 -5.77 14.18
N GLY A 86 -3.49 -5.44 15.48
CA GLY A 86 -4.57 -5.89 16.37
C GLY A 86 -5.94 -5.37 15.93
N VAL A 87 -6.04 -4.07 15.62
CA VAL A 87 -7.31 -3.47 15.21
C VAL A 87 -7.78 -3.98 13.84
N THR A 88 -6.89 -4.16 12.87
CA THR A 88 -7.26 -4.72 11.56
C THR A 88 -7.73 -6.17 11.66
N MET A 89 -7.14 -6.97 12.55
CA MET A 89 -7.60 -8.33 12.84
C MET A 89 -8.98 -8.32 13.52
N GLY A 90 -9.18 -7.45 14.52
CA GLY A 90 -10.48 -7.25 15.16
C GLY A 90 -11.55 -6.81 14.16
N PHE A 91 -11.23 -5.89 13.25
CA PHE A 91 -12.13 -5.46 12.19
C PHE A 91 -12.46 -6.60 11.20
N ALA A 92 -11.49 -7.45 10.86
CA ALA A 92 -11.73 -8.60 10.00
C ALA A 92 -12.68 -9.63 10.66
N ILE A 93 -12.58 -9.83 11.97
CA ILE A 93 -13.51 -10.67 12.73
C ILE A 93 -14.91 -10.03 12.74
N LEU A 94 -15.00 -8.72 13.02
CA LEU A 94 -16.25 -7.96 12.97
C LEU A 94 -16.92 -8.07 11.60
N PHE A 95 -16.17 -7.89 10.51
CA PHE A 95 -16.67 -8.01 9.15
C PHE A 95 -17.24 -9.41 8.87
N GLN A 96 -16.54 -10.46 9.28
CA GLN A 96 -17.02 -11.84 9.12
C GLN A 96 -18.28 -12.12 9.95
N LEU A 97 -18.35 -11.58 11.17
CA LEU A 97 -19.51 -11.71 12.04
C LEU A 97 -20.74 -11.00 11.46
N LEU A 98 -20.57 -9.80 10.88
CA LEU A 98 -21.66 -9.09 10.22
C LEU A 98 -22.19 -9.83 8.99
N LEU A 99 -21.30 -10.43 8.20
CA LEU A 99 -21.70 -11.29 7.08
C LEU A 99 -22.42 -12.56 7.56
N ALA A 100 -21.93 -13.20 8.64
CA ALA A 100 -22.59 -14.38 9.22
C ALA A 100 -23.98 -14.08 9.77
N ARG A 101 -24.23 -12.85 10.23
CA ARG A 101 -25.55 -12.35 10.64
C ARG A 101 -26.46 -11.97 9.47
N GLY A 102 -26.04 -12.17 8.22
CA GLY A 102 -26.84 -11.90 7.02
C GLY A 102 -26.89 -10.43 6.60
N VAL A 103 -25.98 -9.58 7.07
CA VAL A 103 -25.88 -8.20 6.57
C VAL A 103 -25.34 -8.22 5.14
N THR A 104 -26.11 -7.69 4.18
CA THR A 104 -25.71 -7.63 2.77
C THR A 104 -24.51 -6.70 2.56
N LEU A 105 -23.72 -6.99 1.53
CA LEU A 105 -22.54 -6.18 1.20
C LEU A 105 -22.90 -4.72 0.88
N GLU A 106 -24.07 -4.51 0.27
CA GLU A 106 -24.62 -3.17 0.04
C GLU A 106 -24.79 -2.37 1.33
N ARG A 107 -25.39 -2.98 2.36
CA ARG A 107 -25.56 -2.34 3.67
C ARG A 107 -24.21 -2.10 4.33
N LEU A 108 -23.27 -3.03 4.23
CA LEU A 108 -21.92 -2.87 4.78
C LEU A 108 -21.18 -1.69 4.13
N MET A 109 -21.31 -1.51 2.82
CA MET A 109 -20.69 -0.38 2.10
C MET A 109 -21.22 0.96 2.61
N PHE A 110 -22.53 1.04 2.88
CA PHE A 110 -23.14 2.23 3.46
C PHE A 110 -22.70 2.46 4.91
N ILE A 111 -22.79 1.43 5.77
CA ILE A 111 -22.47 1.52 7.21
C ILE A 111 -21.01 1.94 7.41
N PHE A 112 -20.06 1.34 6.68
CA PHE A 112 -18.64 1.68 6.85
C PHE A 112 -18.31 3.07 6.32
N ASN A 113 -18.80 3.47 5.14
CA ASN A 113 -18.59 4.86 4.66
C ASN A 113 -19.17 5.88 5.64
N ALA A 114 -20.38 5.64 6.17
CA ALA A 114 -21.01 6.54 7.11
C ALA A 114 -20.23 6.60 8.44
N GLY A 115 -19.83 5.44 8.98
CA GLY A 115 -19.06 5.35 10.22
C GLY A 115 -17.71 6.07 10.13
N PHE A 116 -16.94 5.85 9.06
CA PHE A 116 -15.68 6.56 8.83
C PHE A 116 -15.91 8.06 8.59
N GLY A 117 -16.91 8.45 7.79
CA GLY A 117 -17.22 9.85 7.52
C GLY A 117 -17.60 10.63 8.79
N ILE A 118 -18.46 10.05 9.64
CA ILE A 118 -18.82 10.64 10.94
C ILE A 118 -17.59 10.76 11.82
N PHE A 119 -16.76 9.71 11.89
CA PHE A 119 -15.51 9.76 12.65
C PHE A 119 -14.59 10.90 12.19
N PHE A 120 -14.35 11.04 10.88
CA PHE A 120 -13.47 12.12 10.36
C PHE A 120 -14.07 13.51 10.60
N PHE A 121 -15.38 13.65 10.53
CA PHE A 121 -16.07 14.90 10.85
C PHE A 121 -15.92 15.28 12.33
N VAL A 122 -16.18 14.33 13.23
CA VAL A 122 -16.00 14.51 14.68
C VAL A 122 -14.53 14.76 15.02
N TYR A 123 -13.60 14.06 14.37
CA TYR A 123 -12.17 14.27 14.56
C TYR A 123 -11.74 15.69 14.15
N ALA A 124 -12.21 16.15 12.98
CA ALA A 124 -11.89 17.46 12.45
C ALA A 124 -12.41 18.62 13.31
N LEU A 125 -13.67 18.53 13.78
CA LEU A 125 -14.34 19.65 14.46
C LEU A 125 -14.25 19.61 15.98
N ILE A 126 -14.15 18.43 16.58
CA ILE A 126 -14.20 18.27 18.05
C ILE A 126 -12.83 17.87 18.59
N LEU A 127 -12.25 16.77 18.10
CA LEU A 127 -10.99 16.26 18.67
C LEU A 127 -9.82 17.20 18.39
N LEU A 128 -9.60 17.62 17.14
CA LEU A 128 -8.45 18.45 16.77
C LEU A 128 -8.40 19.79 17.53
N PRO A 129 -9.50 20.57 17.61
CA PRO A 129 -9.48 21.83 18.38
C PRO A 129 -9.35 21.64 19.88
N SER A 130 -9.74 20.48 20.42
CA SER A 130 -9.74 20.19 21.86
C SER A 130 -8.50 19.41 22.31
N ILE A 131 -7.50 19.22 21.45
CA ILE A 131 -6.28 18.43 21.73
C ILE A 131 -5.65 18.80 23.08
N ASP A 132 -5.50 20.10 23.34
CA ASP A 132 -4.81 20.59 24.54
C ASP A 132 -5.54 20.24 25.85
N TYR A 133 -6.84 19.93 25.79
CA TYR A 133 -7.65 19.55 26.94
C TYR A 133 -7.80 18.03 27.12
N ILE A 134 -7.76 17.27 26.02
CA ILE A 134 -8.06 15.83 26.01
C ILE A 134 -6.82 14.94 26.01
N GLU A 135 -5.68 15.46 25.58
CA GLU A 135 -4.41 14.73 25.64
C GLU A 135 -3.76 14.92 27.03
N PRO A 136 -3.20 13.85 27.63
CA PRO A 136 -2.38 13.97 28.84
C PRO A 136 -1.26 15.00 28.67
N TYR A 137 -0.85 15.59 29.79
CA TYR A 137 0.11 16.71 29.82
C TYR A 137 1.30 16.48 28.87
N LYS A 138 1.45 17.39 27.90
CA LYS A 138 2.39 17.29 26.77
C LYS A 138 3.83 16.95 27.18
N PHE A 139 4.25 17.36 28.37
CA PHE A 139 5.60 17.13 28.86
C PHE A 139 5.79 15.83 29.63
N TRP A 140 4.72 15.09 29.99
CA TRP A 140 4.84 13.93 30.87
C TRP A 140 5.78 12.84 30.34
N ILE A 141 5.58 12.38 29.10
CA ILE A 141 6.50 11.43 28.48
C ILE A 141 7.84 12.07 28.11
N HIS A 142 7.84 13.35 27.71
CA HIS A 142 9.09 14.03 27.38
C HIS A 142 10.03 14.18 28.58
N ASP A 143 9.48 14.39 29.78
CA ASP A 143 10.24 14.50 31.04
C ASP A 143 10.74 13.14 31.54
N ILE A 144 9.92 12.08 31.42
CA ILE A 144 10.33 10.70 31.76
C ILE A 144 11.55 10.27 30.93
N PHE A 145 11.58 10.65 29.65
CA PHE A 145 12.67 10.36 28.73
C PHE A 145 13.69 11.50 28.63
N ALA A 146 13.52 12.58 29.42
CA ALA A 146 14.51 13.64 29.53
C ALA A 146 15.73 13.16 30.34
N ASP A 147 16.82 13.92 30.23
CA ASP A 147 18.06 13.73 30.99
C ASP A 147 18.69 12.33 30.88
N LYS A 148 18.32 11.55 29.85
CA LYS A 148 18.85 10.19 29.61
C LYS A 148 18.57 9.20 30.75
N LYS A 149 17.56 9.46 31.59
CA LYS A 149 17.16 8.56 32.70
C LYS A 149 16.77 7.17 32.19
N MET A 150 15.94 7.13 31.14
CA MET A 150 15.49 5.87 30.53
C MET A 150 16.56 5.18 29.67
N PHE A 151 17.54 5.94 29.17
CA PHE A 151 18.71 5.38 28.52
C PHE A 151 19.57 4.54 29.50
N ILE A 152 19.80 5.03 30.72
CA ILE A 152 20.53 4.26 31.75
C ILE A 152 19.77 3.00 32.16
N ASN A 153 18.44 3.08 32.23
CA ASN A 153 17.59 1.95 32.59
C ASN A 153 17.40 0.92 31.47
N GLY A 154 17.94 1.15 30.26
CA GLY A 154 17.76 0.23 29.13
C GLY A 154 16.39 0.29 28.45
N LEU A 155 15.59 1.36 28.68
CA LEU A 155 14.19 1.46 28.25
C LEU A 155 13.93 2.60 27.25
N GLU A 156 14.97 3.25 26.73
CA GLU A 156 14.89 4.36 25.76
C GLU A 156 14.13 3.95 24.49
N PHE A 157 14.29 2.71 24.05
CA PHE A 157 13.60 2.21 22.86
C PHE A 157 12.07 2.26 22.98
N LEU A 158 11.51 2.21 24.19
CA LEU A 158 10.06 2.28 24.45
C LEU A 158 9.49 3.69 24.33
N GLN A 159 10.30 4.74 24.17
CA GLN A 159 9.83 6.12 24.04
C GLN A 159 8.78 6.25 22.93
N GLY A 160 9.03 5.63 21.78
CA GLY A 160 8.08 5.61 20.67
C GLY A 160 6.74 4.99 21.05
N LEU A 161 6.72 3.95 21.89
CA LEU A 161 5.49 3.31 22.36
C LEU A 161 4.73 4.24 23.33
N PHE A 162 5.41 4.81 24.32
CA PHE A 162 4.75 5.70 25.29
C PHE A 162 4.18 6.96 24.64
N LEU A 163 4.86 7.51 23.63
CA LEU A 163 4.35 8.63 22.85
C LEU A 163 3.04 8.29 22.11
N THR A 164 2.84 7.04 21.66
CA THR A 164 1.57 6.63 21.04
C THR A 164 0.40 6.62 22.02
N ILE A 165 0.67 6.35 23.30
CA ILE A 165 -0.33 6.33 24.38
C ILE A 165 -0.62 7.76 24.83
N ASN A 166 0.41 8.60 24.96
CA ASN A 166 0.27 10.00 25.34
C ASN A 166 -0.48 10.80 24.28
N PHE A 167 -0.05 10.72 23.01
CA PHE A 167 -0.67 11.43 21.90
C PHE A 167 -1.76 10.58 21.22
N TRP A 168 -2.71 10.10 22.01
CA TRP A 168 -3.70 9.10 21.58
C TRP A 168 -4.58 9.58 20.41
N THR A 169 -4.81 10.89 20.25
CA THR A 169 -5.59 11.40 19.10
C THR A 169 -4.84 11.17 17.78
N GLY A 170 -3.52 11.32 17.79
CA GLY A 170 -2.63 11.00 16.66
C GLY A 170 -2.63 9.52 16.33
N THR A 171 -2.64 8.67 17.37
CA THR A 171 -2.78 7.22 17.23
C THR A 171 -4.14 6.85 16.63
N LEU A 172 -5.21 7.52 17.05
CA LEU A 172 -6.57 7.25 16.56
C LEU A 172 -6.74 7.59 15.08
N ILE A 173 -6.24 8.75 14.61
CA ILE A 173 -6.27 9.09 13.18
C ILE A 173 -5.38 8.14 12.35
N TYR A 174 -4.26 7.68 12.93
CA TYR A 174 -3.39 6.72 12.26
C TYR A 174 -4.08 5.37 12.03
N ILE A 175 -4.74 4.84 13.05
CA ILE A 175 -5.49 3.57 12.99
C ILE A 175 -6.62 3.68 11.97
N THR A 176 -7.45 4.72 12.08
CA THR A 176 -8.63 4.89 11.22
C THR A 176 -8.24 5.13 9.76
N ALA A 177 -7.16 5.86 9.49
CA ALA A 177 -6.62 6.03 8.15
C ALA A 177 -6.05 4.72 7.55
N GLU A 178 -5.35 3.88 8.34
CA GLU A 178 -4.94 2.54 7.90
C GLU A 178 -6.14 1.62 7.66
N LEU A 179 -7.17 1.68 8.51
CA LEU A 179 -8.40 0.90 8.33
C LEU A 179 -9.13 1.31 7.05
N TRP A 180 -9.28 2.60 6.76
CA TRP A 180 -9.91 3.08 5.53
C TRP A 180 -9.26 2.46 4.29
N GLY A 181 -7.93 2.50 4.18
CA GLY A 181 -7.21 1.92 3.04
C GLY A 181 -7.39 0.41 2.90
N ASN A 182 -7.37 -0.32 4.03
CA ASN A 182 -7.50 -1.77 4.02
C ASN A 182 -8.95 -2.24 3.79
N VAL A 183 -9.92 -1.54 4.37
CA VAL A 183 -11.34 -1.91 4.33
C VAL A 183 -12.00 -1.34 3.08
N MET A 184 -11.96 -0.02 2.87
CA MET A 184 -12.73 0.62 1.81
C MET A 184 -12.06 0.44 0.45
N ALA A 185 -10.78 0.80 0.33
CA ALA A 185 -10.08 0.75 -0.95
C ALA A 185 -9.77 -0.68 -1.40
N SER A 186 -9.33 -1.55 -0.48
CA SER A 186 -8.83 -2.89 -0.85
C SER A 186 -9.88 -3.99 -0.79
N LEU A 187 -10.87 -3.90 0.10
CA LEU A 187 -11.84 -4.97 0.35
C LEU A 187 -13.24 -4.65 -0.17
N MET A 188 -13.86 -3.56 0.31
CA MET A 188 -15.25 -3.25 0.03
C MET A 188 -15.50 -2.92 -1.44
N PHE A 189 -14.69 -2.03 -2.03
CA PHE A 189 -14.86 -1.67 -3.45
C PHE A 189 -14.81 -2.91 -4.36
N PHE A 190 -13.79 -3.75 -4.19
CA PHE A 190 -13.64 -4.95 -5.02
C PHE A 190 -14.69 -6.02 -4.69
N ALA A 191 -15.11 -6.17 -3.43
CA ALA A 191 -16.21 -7.07 -3.09
C ALA A 191 -17.49 -6.67 -3.84
N VAL A 192 -17.83 -5.37 -3.81
CA VAL A 192 -19.01 -4.80 -4.48
C VAL A 192 -18.88 -4.90 -6.00
N ALA A 193 -17.71 -4.58 -6.56
CA ALA A 193 -17.47 -4.71 -7.98
C ALA A 193 -17.60 -6.16 -8.50
N ASN A 194 -17.17 -7.15 -7.70
CA ASN A 194 -17.33 -8.56 -8.07
C ASN A 194 -18.78 -9.06 -7.96
N GLU A 195 -19.61 -8.47 -7.09
CA GLU A 195 -21.03 -8.80 -6.97
C GLU A 195 -21.84 -8.21 -8.13
N ILE A 196 -21.50 -7.00 -8.55
CA ILE A 196 -22.23 -6.24 -9.58
C ILE A 196 -21.77 -6.60 -11.02
N CYS A 197 -20.50 -6.95 -11.23
CA CYS A 197 -19.95 -7.23 -12.55
C CYS A 197 -19.64 -8.71 -12.76
N PRO A 198 -20.16 -9.31 -13.85
CA PRO A 198 -19.72 -10.63 -14.30
C PRO A 198 -18.23 -10.66 -14.67
N LEU A 199 -17.67 -11.87 -14.73
CA LEU A 199 -16.23 -12.08 -14.83
C LEU A 199 -15.60 -11.40 -16.06
N LYS A 200 -16.20 -11.57 -17.24
CA LYS A 200 -15.67 -11.00 -18.49
C LYS A 200 -15.67 -9.46 -18.45
N GLN A 201 -16.78 -8.87 -18.02
CA GLN A 201 -16.91 -7.43 -17.80
C GLN A 201 -15.89 -6.88 -16.78
N ALA A 202 -15.71 -7.57 -15.64
CA ALA A 202 -14.77 -7.16 -14.59
C ALA A 202 -13.31 -7.12 -15.09
N LEU A 203 -12.90 -8.09 -15.93
CA LEU A 203 -11.55 -8.13 -16.52
C LEU A 203 -11.25 -6.92 -17.41
N ARG A 204 -12.27 -6.35 -18.08
CA ARG A 204 -12.14 -5.13 -18.89
C ARG A 204 -12.10 -3.88 -18.02
N PHE A 205 -12.90 -3.83 -16.95
CA PHE A 205 -13.04 -2.64 -16.11
C PHE A 205 -11.88 -2.44 -15.12
N TYR A 206 -11.29 -3.52 -14.59
CA TYR A 206 -10.27 -3.41 -13.54
C TYR A 206 -9.03 -2.60 -13.94
N PRO A 207 -8.44 -2.78 -15.15
CA PRO A 207 -7.34 -1.92 -15.61
C PRO A 207 -7.73 -0.43 -15.62
N LEU A 208 -8.95 -0.11 -16.04
CA LEU A 208 -9.43 1.26 -16.10
C LEU A 208 -9.71 1.85 -14.70
N PHE A 209 -10.17 1.02 -13.75
CA PHE A 209 -10.28 1.43 -12.34
C PHE A 209 -8.92 1.76 -11.72
N ILE A 210 -7.86 1.05 -12.12
CA ILE A 210 -6.50 1.37 -11.68
C ILE A 210 -6.05 2.74 -12.23
N ILE A 211 -6.44 3.10 -13.45
CA ILE A 211 -6.18 4.44 -13.99
C ILE A 211 -6.94 5.50 -13.17
N ALA A 212 -8.22 5.28 -12.89
CA ALA A 212 -9.02 6.17 -12.03
C ALA A 212 -8.40 6.32 -10.63
N ALA A 213 -7.87 5.25 -10.05
CA ALA A 213 -7.16 5.29 -8.77
C ALA A 213 -5.89 6.14 -8.83
N ASN A 214 -5.07 6.00 -9.87
CA ASN A 214 -3.86 6.82 -10.02
C ASN A 214 -4.19 8.29 -10.31
N LEU A 215 -5.30 8.58 -10.99
CA LEU A 215 -5.80 9.95 -11.11
C LEU A 215 -6.16 10.52 -9.74
N GLY A 216 -6.83 9.74 -8.88
CA GLY A 216 -7.10 10.11 -7.49
C GLY A 216 -5.83 10.37 -6.67
N LEU A 217 -4.76 9.60 -6.91
CA LEU A 217 -3.46 9.81 -6.29
C LEU A 217 -2.82 11.15 -6.72
N VAL A 218 -2.88 11.50 -8.01
CA VAL A 218 -2.38 12.79 -8.52
C VAL A 218 -3.20 13.96 -7.96
N THR A 219 -4.53 13.86 -7.94
CA THR A 219 -5.39 14.90 -7.36
C THR A 219 -5.10 15.09 -5.86
N SER A 220 -4.91 13.99 -5.12
CA SER A 220 -4.51 14.03 -3.71
C SER A 220 -3.19 14.77 -3.53
N GLY A 221 -2.16 14.44 -4.30
CA GLY A 221 -0.87 15.13 -4.25
C GLY A 221 -0.97 16.62 -4.56
N GLY A 222 -1.76 17.01 -5.56
CA GLY A 222 -2.04 18.41 -5.86
C GLY A 222 -2.75 19.14 -4.71
N SER A 223 -3.73 18.49 -4.08
CA SER A 223 -4.43 19.05 -2.91
C SER A 223 -3.51 19.22 -1.69
N MET A 224 -2.54 18.33 -1.51
CA MET A 224 -1.50 18.45 -0.45
C MET A 224 -0.57 19.62 -0.71
N ILE A 225 -0.14 19.85 -1.96
CA ILE A 225 0.69 21.01 -2.32
C ILE A 225 -0.09 22.32 -2.13
N LEU A 226 -1.36 22.35 -2.49
CA LEU A 226 -2.23 23.50 -2.19
C LEU A 226 -2.30 23.75 -0.68
N ASN A 227 -2.49 22.69 0.11
CA ASN A 227 -2.52 22.76 1.57
C ASN A 227 -1.19 23.30 2.13
N TYR A 228 -0.04 22.89 1.58
CA TYR A 228 1.26 23.47 1.92
C TYR A 228 1.28 24.99 1.74
N TYR A 229 0.86 25.51 0.59
CA TYR A 229 0.84 26.96 0.35
C TYR A 229 -0.08 27.70 1.34
N VAL A 230 -1.24 27.13 1.65
CA VAL A 230 -2.18 27.69 2.63
C VAL A 230 -1.58 27.67 4.05
N LEU A 231 -0.93 26.58 4.45
CA LEU A 231 -0.23 26.46 5.75
C LEU A 231 0.92 27.46 5.87
N THR A 232 1.67 27.71 4.79
CA THR A 232 2.74 28.71 4.79
C THR A 232 2.21 30.15 4.82
N ALA A 233 1.06 30.40 4.20
CA ALA A 233 0.44 31.73 4.20
C ALA A 233 -0.25 32.05 5.54
N PHE A 234 -0.82 31.04 6.21
CA PHE A 234 -1.61 31.20 7.43
C PHE A 234 -1.18 30.22 8.53
N PRO A 235 0.06 30.34 9.05
CA PRO A 235 0.59 29.40 10.04
C PRO A 235 -0.20 29.38 11.36
N GLU A 236 -0.79 30.51 11.76
CA GLU A 236 -1.61 30.65 12.98
C GLU A 236 -2.86 29.75 12.96
N TYR A 237 -3.35 29.42 11.75
CA TYR A 237 -4.55 28.61 11.56
C TYR A 237 -4.25 27.15 11.24
N LYS A 238 -3.00 26.68 11.45
CA LYS A 238 -2.53 25.32 11.13
C LYS A 238 -3.54 24.23 11.51
N THR A 239 -3.96 24.17 12.78
CA THR A 239 -4.91 23.15 13.26
C THR A 239 -6.26 23.20 12.54
N LYS A 240 -6.77 24.41 12.22
CA LYS A 240 -8.04 24.58 11.49
C LYS A 240 -7.90 24.18 10.02
N ILE A 241 -6.77 24.49 9.38
CA ILE A 241 -6.50 24.11 7.99
C ILE A 241 -6.45 22.59 7.85
N ILE A 242 -5.74 21.91 8.76
CA ILE A 242 -5.67 20.45 8.81
C ILE A 242 -7.05 19.85 9.12
N GLY A 243 -7.78 20.42 10.09
CA GLY A 243 -9.15 20.02 10.40
C GLY A 243 -10.07 20.15 9.19
N GLY A 244 -10.00 21.25 8.44
CA GLY A 244 -10.73 21.44 7.19
C GLY A 244 -10.38 20.40 6.13
N PHE A 245 -9.11 20.01 6.04
CA PHE A 245 -8.66 18.98 5.10
C PHE A 245 -9.15 17.56 5.50
N ILE A 246 -9.21 17.24 6.79
CA ILE A 246 -9.84 15.99 7.27
C ILE A 246 -11.36 16.04 7.10
N ALA A 247 -11.99 17.20 7.30
CA ALA A 247 -13.42 17.40 7.04
C ALA A 247 -13.74 17.22 5.54
N PHE A 248 -12.84 17.63 4.64
CA PHE A 248 -12.96 17.34 3.21
C PHE A 248 -13.01 15.83 2.93
N VAL A 249 -12.24 15.01 3.66
CA VAL A 249 -12.35 13.54 3.56
C VAL A 249 -13.73 13.04 3.99
N SER A 250 -14.33 13.63 5.03
CA SER A 250 -15.71 13.33 5.41
C SER A 250 -16.70 13.67 4.29
N ALA A 251 -16.52 14.81 3.61
CA ALA A 251 -17.33 15.16 2.44
C ALA A 251 -17.16 14.14 1.30
N LEU A 252 -15.95 13.62 1.06
CA LEU A 252 -15.72 12.53 0.10
C LEU A 252 -16.44 11.23 0.51
N CYS A 253 -16.54 10.93 1.82
CA CYS A 253 -17.32 9.78 2.31
C CYS A 253 -18.82 9.97 2.03
N ALA A 254 -19.36 11.16 2.25
CA ALA A 254 -20.75 11.49 1.92
C ALA A 254 -21.01 11.41 0.41
N MET A 255 -20.06 11.89 -0.41
CA MET A 255 -20.12 11.77 -1.86
C MET A 255 -20.11 10.31 -2.32
N ASN A 256 -19.25 9.47 -1.73
CA ASN A 256 -19.24 8.02 -1.97
C ASN A 256 -20.59 7.37 -1.67
N ILE A 257 -21.22 7.73 -0.56
CA ILE A 257 -22.55 7.24 -0.19
C ILE A 257 -23.59 7.64 -1.25
N PHE A 258 -23.56 8.91 -1.69
CA PHE A 258 -24.49 9.41 -2.71
C PHE A 258 -24.30 8.69 -4.04
N THR A 259 -23.06 8.60 -4.54
CA THR A 259 -22.72 7.88 -5.77
C THR A 259 -23.11 6.41 -5.69
N TYR A 260 -22.87 5.76 -4.54
CA TYR A 260 -23.23 4.36 -4.36
C TYR A 260 -24.75 4.15 -4.36
N ARG A 261 -25.51 5.02 -3.68
CA ARG A 261 -26.98 4.99 -3.73
C ARG A 261 -27.52 5.21 -5.14
N HIS A 262 -26.90 6.11 -5.90
CA HIS A 262 -27.24 6.33 -7.30
C HIS A 262 -26.97 5.07 -8.15
N LEU A 263 -25.82 4.42 -7.97
CA LEU A 263 -25.48 3.17 -8.64
C LEU A 263 -26.54 2.09 -8.38
N VAL A 264 -26.89 1.86 -7.12
CA VAL A 264 -27.83 0.80 -6.72
C VAL A 264 -29.25 1.07 -7.15
N LYS A 265 -29.75 2.31 -7.03
CA LYS A 265 -31.15 2.62 -7.35
C LYS A 265 -31.42 2.87 -8.83
N ASN A 266 -30.48 3.48 -9.55
CA ASN A 266 -30.74 4.00 -10.90
C ASN A 266 -30.03 3.24 -12.01
N ILE A 267 -29.01 2.42 -11.70
CA ILE A 267 -28.19 1.77 -12.74
C ILE A 267 -28.30 0.26 -12.67
N ILE A 268 -28.07 -0.35 -11.50
CA ILE A 268 -28.10 -1.81 -11.32
C ILE A 268 -29.46 -2.46 -11.70
N PRO A 269 -30.64 -1.86 -11.42
CA PRO A 269 -31.92 -2.49 -11.71
C PRO A 269 -32.22 -2.69 -13.19
N TYR A 270 -31.44 -2.09 -14.09
CA TYR A 270 -31.61 -2.19 -15.54
C TYR A 270 -30.65 -3.25 -16.10
N PRO A 271 -31.12 -4.47 -16.43
CA PRO A 271 -30.27 -5.53 -16.98
C PRO A 271 -29.77 -5.14 -18.38
N ILE A 272 -28.46 -5.15 -18.56
CA ILE A 272 -27.79 -4.74 -19.82
C ILE A 272 -27.73 -5.89 -20.84
N TYR A 273 -27.68 -7.14 -20.38
CA TYR A 273 -27.64 -8.35 -21.20
C TYR A 273 -28.22 -9.55 -20.43
N ILE A 274 -28.65 -10.58 -21.16
CA ILE A 274 -29.07 -11.85 -20.56
C ILE A 274 -27.81 -12.63 -20.19
N ILE A 275 -27.64 -12.91 -18.90
CA ILE A 275 -26.57 -13.78 -18.41
C ILE A 275 -26.92 -15.20 -18.88
N SER A 276 -26.09 -15.80 -19.73
CA SER A 276 -26.32 -17.16 -20.22
C SER A 276 -26.45 -18.12 -19.04
N GLU A 277 -27.48 -18.98 -19.03
CA GLU A 277 -27.64 -20.02 -18.01
C GLU A 277 -26.39 -20.91 -18.01
N GLY A 278 -25.54 -20.77 -16.98
CA GLY A 278 -24.26 -21.48 -16.87
C GLY A 278 -23.02 -20.59 -16.92
N ALA A 279 -23.14 -19.27 -17.10
CA ALA A 279 -22.02 -18.36 -16.92
C ALA A 279 -21.49 -18.46 -15.47
N PRO A 280 -20.21 -18.80 -15.25
CA PRO A 280 -19.69 -18.99 -13.91
C PRO A 280 -19.71 -17.67 -13.16
N ARG A 281 -20.75 -17.44 -12.35
CA ARG A 281 -20.70 -16.45 -11.28
C ARG A 281 -19.55 -16.87 -10.39
N ARG A 282 -18.59 -15.96 -10.14
CA ARG A 282 -17.59 -16.19 -9.10
C ARG A 282 -18.37 -16.36 -7.80
N SER A 283 -18.51 -17.59 -7.30
CA SER A 283 -18.91 -17.78 -5.92
C SER A 283 -17.90 -17.01 -5.07
N GLY A 284 -18.38 -16.21 -4.13
CA GLY A 284 -17.57 -15.36 -3.25
C GLY A 284 -16.62 -16.11 -2.31
N SER A 285 -16.32 -17.37 -2.60
CA SER A 285 -15.30 -18.14 -1.95
C SER A 285 -14.00 -17.99 -2.73
N LYS A 286 -13.24 -16.92 -2.43
CA LYS A 286 -11.80 -17.13 -2.27
C LYS A 286 -11.74 -18.25 -1.22
N GLU A 287 -11.41 -19.48 -1.61
CA GLU A 287 -11.16 -20.54 -0.62
C GLU A 287 -10.27 -19.91 0.43
N LYS A 288 -10.81 -19.76 1.65
CA LYS A 288 -10.09 -19.15 2.76
C LYS A 288 -8.99 -20.14 3.09
N VAL A 289 -7.84 -19.94 2.45
CA VAL A 289 -6.64 -20.63 2.89
C VAL A 289 -6.39 -20.11 4.29
N GLY A 290 -6.62 -20.96 5.29
CA GLY A 290 -6.21 -20.64 6.65
C GLY A 290 -4.74 -20.22 6.60
N ILE A 291 -4.34 -19.18 7.33
CA ILE A 291 -2.98 -18.65 7.28
C ILE A 291 -1.97 -19.80 7.47
N LEU A 292 -2.26 -20.73 8.39
CA LEU A 292 -1.45 -21.92 8.65
C LEU A 292 -1.34 -22.87 7.45
N ASP A 293 -2.45 -23.13 6.77
CA ASP A 293 -2.45 -23.97 5.56
C ASP A 293 -1.73 -23.26 4.42
N GLY A 294 -1.90 -21.94 4.30
CA GLY A 294 -1.20 -21.06 3.37
C GLY A 294 0.31 -21.18 3.52
N PHE A 295 0.80 -21.11 4.75
CA PHE A 295 2.21 -21.30 5.09
C PHE A 295 2.70 -22.71 4.78
N LYS A 296 1.94 -23.76 5.13
CA LYS A 296 2.31 -25.14 4.81
C LYS A 296 2.44 -25.36 3.29
N ILE A 297 1.51 -24.82 2.51
CA ILE A 297 1.55 -24.90 1.05
C ILE A 297 2.75 -24.13 0.50
N MET A 298 2.97 -22.91 0.99
CA MET A 298 4.08 -22.05 0.58
C MET A 298 5.41 -22.80 0.70
N LEU A 299 5.66 -23.44 1.86
CA LEU A 299 6.90 -24.16 2.13
C LEU A 299 7.04 -25.44 1.29
N LYS A 300 5.93 -26.07 0.89
CA LYS A 300 5.94 -27.29 0.07
C LYS A 300 6.11 -27.04 -1.43
N THR A 301 5.80 -25.84 -1.90
CA THR A 301 5.86 -25.50 -3.34
C THR A 301 6.98 -24.50 -3.61
N PRO A 302 8.11 -24.91 -4.23
CA PRO A 302 9.28 -24.06 -4.44
C PRO A 302 8.99 -22.75 -5.18
N ILE A 303 8.14 -22.77 -6.20
CA ILE A 303 7.79 -21.54 -6.95
C ILE A 303 7.01 -20.56 -6.09
N VAL A 304 6.03 -21.04 -5.33
CA VAL A 304 5.20 -20.21 -4.44
C VAL A 304 6.05 -19.69 -3.29
N PHE A 305 6.97 -20.50 -2.77
CA PHE A 305 7.97 -20.07 -1.79
C PHE A 305 8.80 -18.89 -2.33
N HIS A 306 9.49 -19.05 -3.46
CA HIS A 306 10.32 -17.99 -4.01
C HIS A 306 9.53 -16.74 -4.40
N LEU A 307 8.30 -16.89 -4.92
CA LEU A 307 7.41 -15.76 -5.21
C LEU A 307 6.96 -15.05 -3.93
N SER A 308 6.75 -15.79 -2.85
CA SER A 308 6.43 -15.22 -1.54
C SER A 308 7.63 -14.47 -0.95
N ILE A 309 8.84 -15.00 -1.11
CA ILE A 309 10.09 -14.33 -0.72
C ILE A 309 10.30 -13.02 -1.50
N THR A 310 9.98 -12.98 -2.80
CA THR A 310 10.10 -11.72 -3.56
C THR A 310 9.11 -10.66 -3.10
N VAL A 311 7.86 -11.04 -2.79
CA VAL A 311 6.86 -10.12 -2.22
C VAL A 311 7.24 -9.64 -0.82
N LEU A 312 7.74 -10.54 0.03
CA LEU A 312 8.26 -10.19 1.35
C LEU A 312 9.47 -9.25 1.25
N GLY A 313 10.42 -9.57 0.36
CA GLY A 313 11.63 -8.77 0.14
C GLY A 313 11.32 -7.35 -0.30
N TYR A 314 10.43 -7.19 -1.29
CA TYR A 314 9.93 -5.88 -1.69
C TYR A 314 9.30 -5.11 -0.52
N GLY A 315 8.40 -5.77 0.22
CA GLY A 315 7.72 -5.17 1.37
C GLY A 315 8.69 -4.73 2.46
N LEU A 316 9.66 -5.57 2.82
CA LEU A 316 10.68 -5.29 3.83
C LEU A 316 11.57 -4.11 3.41
N CYS A 317 12.20 -4.18 2.23
CA CYS A 317 13.12 -3.14 1.76
C CYS A 317 12.42 -1.77 1.61
N THR A 318 11.18 -1.75 1.12
CA THR A 318 10.41 -0.51 0.98
C THR A 318 10.13 0.13 2.35
N ASN A 319 9.65 -0.66 3.32
CA ASN A 319 9.29 -0.12 4.64
C ASN A 319 10.51 0.27 5.49
N LEU A 320 11.62 -0.47 5.41
CA LEU A 320 12.87 -0.11 6.09
C LEU A 320 13.42 1.21 5.57
N THR A 321 13.47 1.37 4.24
CA THR A 321 13.92 2.61 3.58
C THR A 321 12.98 3.78 3.89
N GLU A 322 11.66 3.57 3.82
CA GLU A 322 10.67 4.60 4.10
C GLU A 322 10.68 5.08 5.56
N ALA A 323 10.95 4.19 6.50
CA ALA A 323 11.10 4.56 7.91
C ALA A 323 12.30 5.48 8.15
N ALA A 324 13.45 5.13 7.58
CA ALA A 324 14.64 5.98 7.64
C ALA A 324 14.40 7.33 6.94
N PHE A 325 13.69 7.33 5.80
CA PHE A 325 13.30 8.55 5.08
C PHE A 325 12.42 9.49 5.91
N LYS A 326 11.44 8.96 6.64
CA LYS A 326 10.59 9.77 7.52
C LYS A 326 11.38 10.42 8.65
N SER A 327 12.37 9.72 9.22
CA SER A 327 13.24 10.31 10.23
C SER A 327 14.17 11.37 9.63
N ALA A 328 14.75 11.11 8.45
CA ALA A 328 15.56 12.07 7.71
C ALA A 328 14.79 13.37 7.40
N LEU A 329 13.55 13.24 6.94
CA LEU A 329 12.68 14.37 6.64
C LEU A 329 12.36 15.22 7.88
N ARG A 330 12.11 14.56 9.02
CA ARG A 330 11.92 15.27 10.30
C ARG A 330 13.18 16.02 10.72
N SER A 331 14.36 15.40 10.59
CA SER A 331 15.63 16.05 10.91
C SER A 331 15.94 17.23 9.99
N ALA A 332 15.68 17.09 8.70
CA ALA A 332 15.85 18.17 7.73
C ALA A 332 14.95 19.36 8.05
N SER A 333 13.67 19.09 8.36
CA SER A 333 12.70 20.14 8.71
C SER A 333 13.13 20.91 9.96
N LYS A 334 13.55 20.21 11.02
CA LYS A 334 14.07 20.84 12.24
C LYS A 334 15.33 21.67 11.99
N SER A 335 16.23 21.19 11.13
CA SER A 335 17.48 21.89 10.81
C SER A 335 17.24 23.17 9.99
N SER A 336 16.21 23.19 9.14
CA SER A 336 15.85 24.37 8.36
C SER A 336 14.99 25.38 9.13
N GLY A 337 14.59 25.07 10.37
CA GLY A 337 13.67 25.90 11.17
C GLY A 337 12.22 25.88 10.68
N SER A 338 11.91 25.03 9.70
CA SER A 338 10.56 24.90 9.14
C SER A 338 9.67 24.02 10.00
N ASP A 339 8.37 24.30 10.00
CA ASP A 339 7.38 23.43 10.64
C ASP A 339 7.41 22.02 10.03
N VAL A 340 7.61 21.01 10.90
CA VAL A 340 7.79 19.60 10.48
C VAL A 340 6.59 19.12 9.67
N MET A 341 5.39 19.45 10.10
CA MET A 341 4.17 19.00 9.42
C MET A 341 4.07 19.59 8.01
N THR A 342 4.28 20.90 7.88
CA THR A 342 4.21 21.61 6.59
C THR A 342 5.22 21.05 5.58
N SER A 343 6.46 20.81 6.01
CA SER A 343 7.47 20.18 5.15
C SER A 343 7.12 18.74 4.75
N VAL A 344 6.54 17.96 5.68
CA VAL A 344 6.09 16.59 5.38
C VAL A 344 4.95 16.58 4.36
N VAL A 345 3.99 17.49 4.49
CA VAL A 345 2.85 17.65 3.56
C VAL A 345 3.33 17.91 2.13
N LEU A 346 4.29 18.83 1.95
CA LEU A 346 4.85 19.15 0.64
C LEU A 346 5.57 17.95 0.00
N VAL A 347 6.46 17.32 0.77
CA VAL A 347 7.29 16.23 0.27
C VAL A 347 6.42 15.03 -0.10
N GLN A 348 5.47 14.65 0.75
CA GLN A 348 4.56 13.53 0.46
C GLN A 348 3.60 13.84 -0.70
N GLY A 349 3.07 15.06 -0.78
CA GLY A 349 2.27 15.51 -1.94
C GLY A 349 3.03 15.39 -3.26
N SER A 350 4.30 15.81 -3.26
CA SER A 350 5.19 15.66 -4.41
C SER A 350 5.44 14.19 -4.77
N GLN A 351 5.66 13.32 -3.77
CA GLN A 351 5.80 11.87 -3.99
C GLN A 351 4.55 11.29 -4.68
N GLN A 352 3.35 11.69 -4.26
CA GLN A 352 2.10 11.19 -4.85
C GLN A 352 1.93 11.60 -6.31
N ILE A 353 2.23 12.86 -6.65
CA ILE A 353 2.17 13.34 -8.04
C ILE A 353 3.18 12.58 -8.90
N THR A 354 4.44 12.47 -8.45
CA THR A 354 5.48 11.77 -9.20
C THR A 354 5.11 10.31 -9.44
N ILE A 355 4.70 9.58 -8.39
CA ILE A 355 4.30 8.18 -8.53
C ILE A 355 3.07 8.07 -9.44
N GLY A 356 2.04 8.87 -9.22
CA GLY A 356 0.81 8.81 -10.00
C GLY A 356 1.03 9.06 -11.49
N LEU A 357 1.74 10.13 -11.85
CA LEU A 357 2.03 10.47 -13.25
C LEU A 357 2.92 9.41 -13.93
N VAL A 358 3.97 8.96 -13.25
CA VAL A 358 4.88 7.96 -13.83
C VAL A 358 4.17 6.62 -14.00
N VAL A 359 3.33 6.20 -13.04
CA VAL A 359 2.53 4.97 -13.16
C VAL A 359 1.51 5.08 -14.28
N ILE A 360 0.83 6.21 -14.45
CA ILE A 360 -0.08 6.44 -15.58
C ILE A 360 0.69 6.34 -16.90
N ALA A 361 1.85 6.99 -17.01
CA ALA A 361 2.70 6.94 -18.20
C ALA A 361 3.14 5.49 -18.52
N ILE A 362 3.51 4.71 -17.50
CA ILE A 362 3.88 3.30 -17.60
C ILE A 362 2.71 2.44 -18.07
N LEU A 363 1.52 2.62 -17.50
CA LEU A 363 0.31 1.86 -17.86
C LEU A 363 -0.17 2.16 -19.28
N LEU A 364 0.05 3.39 -19.76
CA LEU A 364 -0.22 3.80 -21.15
C LEU A 364 0.89 3.35 -22.12
N SER A 365 2.09 3.06 -21.62
CA SER A 365 3.23 2.64 -22.43
C SER A 365 3.18 1.15 -22.78
N PRO A 366 3.76 0.74 -23.93
CA PRO A 366 3.80 -0.66 -24.36
C PRO A 366 4.86 -1.49 -23.60
N ILE A 367 4.91 -1.41 -22.26
CA ILE A 367 5.87 -2.18 -21.43
C ILE A 367 5.67 -3.69 -21.58
N LYS A 368 4.47 -4.14 -21.98
CA LYS A 368 4.23 -5.54 -22.39
C LYS A 368 5.17 -6.00 -23.51
N SER A 369 5.61 -5.09 -24.39
CA SER A 369 6.58 -5.37 -25.44
C SER A 369 8.00 -5.59 -24.91
N LEU A 370 8.36 -4.96 -23.78
CA LEU A 370 9.67 -5.13 -23.15
C LEU A 370 9.88 -6.57 -22.65
N ILE A 371 8.83 -7.18 -22.09
CA ILE A 371 8.82 -8.58 -21.64
C ILE A 371 9.04 -9.52 -22.83
N GLN A 372 8.39 -9.23 -23.96
CA GLN A 372 8.49 -10.04 -25.16
C GLN A 372 9.89 -9.95 -25.82
N ARG A 373 10.59 -8.81 -25.70
CA ARG A 373 11.90 -8.59 -26.32
C ARG A 373 13.10 -8.99 -25.46
N LYS A 374 13.06 -8.78 -24.14
CA LYS A 374 14.22 -8.98 -23.23
C LYS A 374 14.08 -10.16 -22.26
N GLY A 375 12.99 -10.91 -22.32
CA GLY A 375 12.73 -12.03 -21.43
C GLY A 375 12.26 -11.60 -20.03
N TRP A 376 11.72 -12.56 -19.27
CA TRP A 376 11.13 -12.28 -17.96
C TRP A 376 12.19 -11.96 -16.90
N LEU A 377 13.35 -12.64 -16.95
CA LEU A 377 14.41 -12.48 -15.97
C LEU A 377 14.92 -11.03 -15.90
N ALA A 378 15.08 -10.37 -17.06
CA ALA A 378 15.49 -8.98 -17.11
C ALA A 378 14.49 -8.06 -16.40
N LEU A 379 13.19 -8.24 -16.63
CA LEU A 379 12.15 -7.45 -15.96
C LEU A 379 12.11 -7.75 -14.45
N GLY A 380 12.19 -9.03 -14.08
CA GLY A 380 12.18 -9.46 -12.69
C GLY A 380 13.33 -8.86 -11.89
N MET A 381 14.54 -8.82 -12.46
CA MET A 381 15.77 -8.37 -11.78
C MET A 381 15.91 -6.86 -11.63
N ILE A 382 15.26 -6.05 -12.48
CA ILE A 382 15.34 -4.57 -12.38
C ILE A 382 14.86 -4.09 -11.00
N THR A 383 13.74 -4.62 -10.50
CA THR A 383 13.17 -4.18 -9.22
C THR A 383 14.11 -4.42 -8.02
N PRO A 384 14.59 -5.66 -7.74
CA PRO A 384 15.46 -5.91 -6.60
C PRO A 384 16.81 -5.22 -6.71
N VAL A 385 17.41 -5.14 -7.90
CA VAL A 385 18.72 -4.48 -8.09
C VAL A 385 18.61 -2.97 -7.87
N CYS A 386 17.66 -2.30 -8.51
CA CYS A 386 17.47 -0.87 -8.31
C CYS A 386 17.02 -0.55 -6.88
N THR A 387 16.19 -1.41 -6.26
CA THR A 387 15.82 -1.23 -4.85
C THR A 387 17.04 -1.33 -3.94
N LEU A 388 17.92 -2.29 -4.17
CA LEU A 388 19.18 -2.41 -3.42
C LEU A 388 20.04 -1.16 -3.58
N ILE A 389 20.28 -0.71 -4.82
CA ILE A 389 21.12 0.46 -5.10
C ILE A 389 20.53 1.73 -4.44
N SER A 390 19.22 1.97 -4.64
CA SER A 390 18.53 3.14 -4.08
C SER A 390 18.48 3.13 -2.56
N ALA A 391 18.18 1.98 -1.94
CA ALA A 391 18.12 1.88 -0.49
C ALA A 391 19.52 1.98 0.14
N MET A 392 20.53 1.34 -0.45
CA MET A 392 21.90 1.40 0.06
C MET A 392 22.50 2.79 -0.06
N SER A 393 22.34 3.47 -1.20
CA SER A 393 22.86 4.83 -1.37
C SER A 393 22.25 5.81 -0.34
N PHE A 394 20.95 5.67 -0.08
CA PHE A 394 20.27 6.46 0.93
C PHE A 394 20.68 6.10 2.37
N LEU A 395 20.67 4.81 2.74
CA LEU A 395 20.96 4.39 4.12
C LEU A 395 22.41 4.63 4.53
N LEU A 396 23.36 4.49 3.60
CA LEU A 396 24.77 4.83 3.85
C LEU A 396 24.95 6.34 4.08
N LEU A 397 24.21 7.17 3.35
CA LEU A 397 24.20 8.61 3.54
C LEU A 397 23.58 9.01 4.89
N VAL A 398 22.47 8.37 5.27
CA VAL A 398 21.87 8.56 6.61
C VAL A 398 22.89 8.17 7.69
N TRP A 399 23.60 7.05 7.51
CA TRP A 399 24.63 6.62 8.45
C TRP A 399 25.79 7.62 8.56
N ALA A 400 26.25 8.17 7.42
CA ALA A 400 27.27 9.21 7.41
C ALA A 400 26.83 10.45 8.21
N ASN A 401 25.65 10.99 7.93
CA ASN A 401 25.13 12.17 8.63
C ASN A 401 24.82 11.92 10.12
N ALA A 402 24.21 10.77 10.43
CA ALA A 402 23.91 10.38 11.81
C ALA A 402 25.21 10.23 12.62
N SER A 403 26.26 9.66 12.05
CA SER A 403 27.53 9.45 12.76
C SER A 403 28.26 10.74 13.15
N VAL A 404 28.11 11.80 12.34
CA VAL A 404 28.74 13.10 12.57
C VAL A 404 27.93 13.94 13.57
N THR A 405 26.60 13.75 13.62
CA THR A 405 25.69 14.51 14.50
C THR A 405 25.60 13.97 15.92
N VAL A 406 25.81 12.65 16.12
CA VAL A 406 25.74 12.04 17.45
C VAL A 406 26.89 12.53 18.35
N THR A 407 26.53 13.14 19.48
CA THR A 407 27.43 13.67 20.50
C THR A 407 27.07 13.11 21.89
N GLY A 408 28.08 12.88 22.75
CA GLY A 408 27.90 12.27 24.09
C GLY A 408 27.86 10.74 24.09
N LYS A 409 27.27 10.11 25.13
CA LYS A 409 27.27 8.65 25.33
C LYS A 409 26.54 7.82 24.26
N GLU A 410 25.66 8.41 23.46
CA GLU A 410 25.07 7.74 22.27
C GLU A 410 26.12 7.47 21.17
N ALA A 411 27.25 8.19 21.23
CA ALA A 411 28.42 7.93 20.42
C ALA A 411 29.28 6.77 20.96
N GLU A 412 28.98 6.18 22.13
CA GLU A 412 29.76 5.07 22.69
C GLU A 412 29.51 3.74 21.98
N ASN A 413 28.41 3.62 21.24
CA ASN A 413 28.15 2.47 20.39
C ASN A 413 29.33 2.26 19.44
N LEU A 414 29.91 1.04 19.44
CA LEU A 414 31.10 0.70 18.66
C LEU A 414 30.93 1.08 17.18
N LEU A 415 29.75 0.84 16.62
CA LEU A 415 29.38 1.19 15.26
C LEU A 415 29.44 2.70 15.01
N ASN A 416 28.95 3.51 15.95
CA ASN A 416 28.94 4.97 15.85
C ASN A 416 30.36 5.56 16.00
N ARG A 417 31.22 4.94 16.82
CA ARG A 417 32.64 5.33 16.92
C ARG A 417 33.41 5.07 15.64
N ILE A 418 33.24 3.88 15.06
CA ILE A 418 33.89 3.51 13.80
C ILE A 418 33.42 4.44 12.69
N SER A 419 32.11 4.64 12.56
CA SER A 419 31.56 5.53 11.53
C SER A 419 32.04 6.96 11.69
N LYS A 420 32.04 7.50 12.91
CA LYS A 420 32.49 8.86 13.15
C LYS A 420 33.93 9.04 12.70
N ARG A 421 34.84 8.13 13.08
CA ARG A 421 36.25 8.15 12.63
C ARG A 421 36.38 8.09 11.10
N LEU A 422 35.64 7.18 10.46
CA LEU A 422 35.67 7.03 9.00
C LEU A 422 35.21 8.29 8.28
N PHE A 423 34.04 8.82 8.63
CA PHE A 423 33.45 9.95 7.92
C PHE A 423 34.14 11.29 8.27
N THR A 424 34.66 11.46 9.48
CA THR A 424 35.50 12.63 9.78
C THR A 424 36.84 12.59 9.05
N ALA A 425 37.43 11.40 8.84
CA ALA A 425 38.67 11.26 8.08
C ALA A 425 38.49 11.59 6.58
N VAL A 426 37.30 11.34 6.04
CA VAL A 426 36.93 11.70 4.66
C VAL A 426 36.49 13.17 4.54
N GLY A 427 36.45 13.92 5.64
CA GLY A 427 36.02 15.32 5.65
C GLY A 427 34.51 15.50 5.43
N TRP A 428 33.70 14.49 5.75
CA TRP A 428 32.25 14.54 5.57
C TRP A 428 31.61 15.51 6.55
N VAL A 429 30.79 16.44 6.03
CA VAL A 429 30.01 17.40 6.81
C VAL A 429 28.54 17.00 6.79
N ASN A 430 27.86 17.15 7.93
CA ASN A 430 26.45 16.81 8.07
C ASN A 430 25.58 17.65 7.12
N ASN A 431 24.96 16.99 6.13
CA ASN A 431 24.07 17.61 5.13
C ASN A 431 22.68 16.96 5.19
N THR A 432 21.84 17.42 6.13
CA THR A 432 20.48 16.90 6.34
C THR A 432 19.54 17.16 5.15
N GLU A 433 19.76 18.22 4.38
CA GLU A 433 18.97 18.50 3.18
C GLU A 433 19.28 17.51 2.05
N LEU A 434 20.56 17.19 1.84
CA LEU A 434 20.99 16.19 0.87
C LEU A 434 20.46 14.80 1.24
N GLU A 435 20.43 14.46 2.53
CA GLU A 435 19.78 13.25 3.07
C GLU A 435 18.31 13.15 2.64
N SER A 436 17.54 14.21 2.86
CA SER A 436 16.12 14.25 2.51
C SER A 436 15.90 14.15 0.99
N ARG A 437 16.70 14.87 0.19
CA ARG A 437 16.59 14.83 -1.28
C ARG A 437 16.93 13.45 -1.85
N VAL A 438 18.03 12.83 -1.42
CA VAL A 438 18.41 11.47 -1.86
C VAL A 438 17.36 10.46 -1.41
N GLY A 439 16.86 10.57 -0.18
CA GLY A 439 15.78 9.73 0.33
C GLY A 439 14.49 9.85 -0.48
N PHE A 440 14.14 11.06 -0.92
CA PHE A 440 12.99 11.28 -1.80
C PHE A 440 13.13 10.50 -3.11
N TYR A 441 14.26 10.63 -3.81
CA TYR A 441 14.48 9.90 -5.06
C TYR A 441 14.56 8.39 -4.85
N ALA A 442 15.24 7.93 -3.80
CA ALA A 442 15.37 6.51 -3.49
C ALA A 442 14.01 5.84 -3.22
N VAL A 443 13.19 6.43 -2.35
CA VAL A 443 11.86 5.89 -2.00
C VAL A 443 10.91 5.93 -3.21
N ASN A 444 10.93 7.02 -3.99
CA ASN A 444 10.12 7.12 -5.20
C ASN A 444 10.52 6.09 -6.25
N ALA A 445 11.83 5.87 -6.48
CA ALA A 445 12.31 4.86 -7.41
C ALA A 445 11.80 3.46 -7.03
N ILE A 446 11.90 3.07 -5.76
CA ILE A 446 11.39 1.78 -5.25
C ILE A 446 9.88 1.65 -5.47
N LYS A 447 9.11 2.70 -5.16
CA LYS A 447 7.64 2.69 -5.31
C LYS A 447 7.21 2.67 -6.78
N ILE A 448 7.88 3.38 -7.66
CA ILE A 448 7.61 3.39 -9.10
C ILE A 448 7.90 2.01 -9.69
N LEU A 449 9.07 1.42 -9.38
CA LEU A 449 9.48 0.11 -9.91
C LEU A 449 8.54 -1.02 -9.49
N LYS A 450 7.86 -0.88 -8.35
CA LYS A 450 6.78 -1.79 -7.96
C LYS A 450 5.73 -1.93 -9.07
N TYR A 451 5.20 -0.81 -9.52
CA TYR A 451 4.15 -0.79 -10.53
C TYR A 451 4.71 -0.98 -11.95
N ALA A 452 5.94 -0.51 -12.19
CA ALA A 452 6.59 -0.58 -13.49
C ALA A 452 7.03 -1.98 -13.91
N ALA A 453 7.52 -2.78 -12.96
CA ALA A 453 8.20 -4.03 -13.24
C ALA A 453 7.77 -5.15 -12.29
N PHE A 454 7.76 -4.91 -10.98
CA PHE A 454 7.51 -5.96 -9.98
C PHE A 454 6.12 -6.59 -10.11
N ASP A 455 5.05 -5.79 -10.08
CA ASP A 455 3.68 -6.30 -10.14
C ASP A 455 3.41 -6.96 -11.50
N ILE A 456 3.96 -6.41 -12.59
CA ILE A 456 3.83 -7.02 -13.93
C ILE A 456 4.57 -8.36 -14.00
N GLY A 457 5.82 -8.43 -13.52
CA GLY A 457 6.62 -9.65 -13.51
C GLY A 457 5.98 -10.75 -12.64
N LYS A 458 5.46 -10.37 -11.47
CA LYS A 458 4.71 -11.26 -10.58
C LYS A 458 3.44 -11.80 -11.22
N GLU A 459 2.63 -10.96 -11.88
CA GLU A 459 1.43 -11.41 -12.59
C GLU A 459 1.78 -12.32 -13.78
N ALA A 460 2.89 -12.08 -14.48
CA ALA A 460 3.36 -12.96 -15.55
C ALA A 460 3.66 -14.39 -15.06
N ILE A 461 4.33 -14.55 -13.91
CA ILE A 461 4.47 -15.87 -13.26
C ILE A 461 3.10 -16.42 -12.89
N GLY A 462 2.23 -15.60 -12.30
CA GLY A 462 0.88 -16.01 -11.89
C GLY A 462 -0.01 -16.51 -13.05
N ILE A 463 0.29 -16.14 -14.30
CA ILE A 463 -0.39 -16.68 -15.49
C ILE A 463 0.04 -18.12 -15.78
N LYS A 464 1.30 -18.46 -15.55
CA LYS A 464 1.87 -19.81 -15.79
C LYS A 464 1.58 -20.81 -14.67
N ILE A 465 0.92 -20.39 -13.60
CA ILE A 465 0.43 -21.27 -12.53
C ILE A 465 -0.90 -21.91 -12.99
N PRO A 466 -1.06 -23.24 -12.89
CA PRO A 466 -2.30 -23.96 -13.15
C PRO A 466 -3.52 -23.32 -12.48
N LYS A 467 -4.63 -23.21 -13.26
CA LYS A 467 -5.87 -22.52 -12.85
C LYS A 467 -6.45 -23.02 -11.53
N GLU A 468 -6.32 -24.32 -11.25
CA GLU A 468 -6.81 -24.98 -10.03
C GLU A 468 -6.20 -24.37 -8.75
N TYR A 469 -4.92 -24.01 -8.77
CA TYR A 469 -4.19 -23.53 -7.58
C TYR A 469 -3.95 -22.02 -7.58
N LYS A 470 -4.21 -21.35 -8.71
CA LYS A 470 -3.90 -19.93 -8.90
C LYS A 470 -4.53 -19.03 -7.84
N ALA A 471 -5.81 -19.23 -7.51
CA ALA A 471 -6.49 -18.43 -6.49
C ALA A 471 -5.90 -18.65 -5.09
N ARG A 472 -5.61 -19.92 -4.76
CA ARG A 472 -5.01 -20.34 -3.48
C ARG A 472 -3.63 -19.74 -3.29
N PHE A 473 -2.75 -19.87 -4.28
CA PHE A 473 -1.38 -19.36 -4.21
C PHE A 473 -1.35 -17.84 -4.21
N LYS A 474 -2.20 -17.18 -5.01
CA LYS A 474 -2.34 -15.73 -4.98
C LYS A 474 -2.76 -15.20 -3.62
N GLY A 475 -3.64 -15.92 -2.92
CA GLY A 475 -3.98 -15.61 -1.54
C GLY A 475 -2.78 -15.64 -0.58
N VAL A 476 -1.84 -16.56 -0.79
CA VAL A 476 -0.61 -16.69 0.02
C VAL A 476 0.36 -15.55 -0.25
N TYR A 477 0.85 -15.40 -1.48
CA TYR A 477 1.90 -14.42 -1.76
C TYR A 477 1.40 -12.96 -1.72
N ASP A 478 0.23 -12.64 -2.30
CA ASP A 478 -0.29 -11.26 -2.29
C ASP A 478 -1.02 -10.91 -0.98
N GLY A 479 -1.73 -11.88 -0.40
CA GLY A 479 -2.54 -11.65 0.79
C GLY A 479 -1.73 -11.70 2.08
N VAL A 480 -1.13 -12.87 2.38
CA VAL A 480 -0.43 -13.12 3.63
C VAL A 480 0.95 -12.46 3.62
N CYS A 481 1.80 -12.82 2.67
CA CYS A 481 3.18 -12.33 2.59
C CYS A 481 3.25 -10.82 2.35
N GLY A 482 2.38 -10.27 1.49
CA GLY A 482 2.29 -8.81 1.29
C GLY A 482 2.00 -8.01 2.56
N LYS A 483 1.17 -8.54 3.46
CA LYS A 483 0.86 -7.90 4.76
C LYS A 483 1.96 -8.15 5.80
N LEU A 484 2.48 -9.37 5.85
CA LEU A 484 3.55 -9.74 6.77
C LEU A 484 4.82 -8.92 6.56
N GLY A 485 5.17 -8.56 5.31
CA GLY A 485 6.34 -7.72 5.04
C GLY A 485 6.31 -6.36 5.76
N LYS A 486 5.13 -5.75 5.94
CA LYS A 486 4.96 -4.48 6.68
C LYS A 486 5.13 -4.64 8.18
N SER A 487 4.57 -5.71 8.75
CA SER A 487 4.67 -5.98 10.18
C SER A 487 6.08 -6.44 10.56
N LEU A 488 6.68 -7.35 9.77
CA LEU A 488 8.03 -7.87 10.01
C LEU A 488 9.10 -6.78 9.94
N SER A 489 9.01 -5.85 8.99
CA SER A 489 9.93 -4.70 8.92
C SER A 489 9.80 -3.76 10.11
N SER A 490 8.58 -3.55 10.62
CA SER A 490 8.33 -2.71 11.80
C SER A 490 8.86 -3.37 13.08
N ASN A 491 8.63 -4.68 13.24
CA ASN A 491 9.19 -5.47 14.35
C ASN A 491 10.72 -5.56 14.29
N LEU A 492 11.30 -5.71 13.10
CA LEU A 492 12.76 -5.71 12.93
C LEU A 492 13.37 -4.37 13.37
N GLN A 493 12.72 -3.25 13.04
CA GLN A 493 13.17 -1.93 13.49
C GLN A 493 13.05 -1.76 15.01
N ILE A 494 11.94 -2.21 15.61
CA ILE A 494 11.76 -2.19 17.07
C ILE A 494 12.83 -3.04 17.75
N LEU A 495 13.13 -4.22 17.21
CA LEU A 495 14.20 -5.09 17.71
C LEU A 495 15.57 -4.39 17.62
N MET A 496 15.89 -3.75 16.50
CA MET A 496 17.14 -3.00 16.35
C MET A 496 17.25 -1.83 17.33
N LEU A 497 16.16 -1.07 17.51
CA LEU A 497 16.10 0.01 18.50
C LEU A 497 16.25 -0.54 19.93
N GLY A 498 15.64 -1.68 20.25
CA GLY A 498 15.77 -2.35 21.54
C GLY A 498 17.18 -2.86 21.82
N MET A 499 17.81 -3.51 20.84
CA MET A 499 19.19 -4.02 20.96
C MET A 499 20.21 -2.91 21.22
N LEU A 500 19.99 -1.72 20.65
CA LEU A 500 20.87 -0.57 20.82
C LEU A 500 20.40 0.41 21.91
N ASN A 501 19.21 0.19 22.48
CA ASN A 501 18.51 1.09 23.38
C ASN A 501 18.43 2.53 22.85
N LEU A 502 17.92 2.70 21.62
CA LEU A 502 17.85 3.99 20.92
C LEU A 502 16.40 4.38 20.61
N SER A 503 16.14 5.68 20.52
CA SER A 503 14.83 6.26 20.19
C SER A 503 14.73 6.79 18.74
N ASP A 504 15.86 7.07 18.07
CA ASP A 504 15.89 7.48 16.66
C ASP A 504 16.43 6.38 15.73
N ILE A 505 15.63 6.02 14.73
CA ILE A 505 15.95 5.04 13.69
C ILE A 505 17.21 5.42 12.89
N ARG A 506 17.53 6.71 12.73
CA ARG A 506 18.72 7.16 11.99
C ARG A 506 20.02 6.69 12.64
N THR A 507 20.04 6.59 13.96
CA THR A 507 21.21 6.11 14.70
C THR A 507 21.44 4.60 14.52
N ALA A 508 20.43 3.85 14.08
CA ALA A 508 20.51 2.44 13.70
C ALA A 508 20.69 2.22 12.17
N ALA A 509 21.02 3.27 11.40
CA ALA A 509 21.06 3.20 9.93
C ALA A 509 22.00 2.14 9.36
N PHE A 510 23.13 1.85 10.03
CA PHE A 510 24.03 0.77 9.62
C PHE A 510 23.35 -0.61 9.68
N LEU A 511 22.65 -0.91 10.79
CA LEU A 511 21.92 -2.17 10.93
C LEU A 511 20.78 -2.28 9.91
N LEU A 512 20.13 -1.15 9.60
CA LEU A 512 19.14 -1.10 8.52
C LEU A 512 19.76 -1.40 7.16
N ALA A 513 20.93 -0.83 6.85
CA ALA A 513 21.64 -1.09 5.60
C ALA A 513 22.04 -2.57 5.47
N VAL A 514 22.56 -3.18 6.56
CA VAL A 514 22.90 -4.61 6.61
C VAL A 514 21.64 -5.48 6.41
N ALA A 515 20.53 -5.14 7.06
CA ALA A 515 19.28 -5.86 6.88
C ALA A 515 18.72 -5.74 5.46
N VAL A 516 18.75 -4.53 4.87
CA VAL A 516 18.34 -4.31 3.48
C VAL A 516 19.23 -5.09 2.52
N LEU A 517 20.55 -5.11 2.73
CA LEU A 517 21.48 -5.90 1.93
C LEU A 517 21.14 -7.39 2.00
N GLY A 518 20.99 -7.94 3.21
CA GLY A 518 20.66 -9.36 3.40
C GLY A 518 19.32 -9.75 2.75
N VAL A 519 18.27 -8.97 2.98
CA VAL A 519 16.95 -9.20 2.38
C VAL A 519 17.01 -9.07 0.86
N SER A 520 17.74 -8.09 0.34
CA SER A 520 17.87 -7.88 -1.11
C SER A 520 18.66 -9.00 -1.78
N LEU A 521 19.70 -9.55 -1.14
CA LEU A 521 20.44 -10.70 -1.68
C LEU A 521 19.55 -11.94 -1.81
N VAL A 522 18.76 -12.24 -0.77
CA VAL A 522 17.78 -13.34 -0.79
C VAL A 522 16.69 -13.12 -1.85
N TRP A 523 16.26 -11.86 -2.02
CA TRP A 523 15.29 -11.48 -3.05
C TRP A 523 15.88 -11.63 -4.46
N ASN A 524 17.11 -11.18 -4.71
CA ASN A 524 17.80 -11.37 -5.99
C ASN A 524 17.95 -12.86 -6.31
N PHE A 525 18.39 -13.68 -5.36
CA PHE A 525 18.50 -15.13 -5.54
C PHE A 525 17.16 -15.77 -5.93
N SER A 526 16.09 -15.43 -5.22
CA SER A 526 14.74 -15.95 -5.51
C SER A 526 14.23 -15.51 -6.88
N THR A 527 14.56 -14.30 -7.31
CA THR A 527 14.20 -13.78 -8.63
C THR A 527 14.95 -14.50 -9.75
N LEU A 528 16.25 -14.78 -9.56
CA LEU A 528 17.04 -15.58 -10.49
C LEU A 528 16.48 -17.01 -10.64
N TYR A 529 16.13 -17.65 -9.52
CA TYR A 529 15.51 -18.98 -9.52
C TYR A 529 14.19 -18.99 -10.31
N LEU A 530 13.32 -18.03 -10.02
CA LEU A 530 12.03 -17.90 -10.71
C LEU A 530 12.21 -17.63 -12.20
N GLY A 531 13.20 -16.84 -12.60
CA GLY A 531 13.42 -16.53 -14.01
C GLY A 531 13.89 -17.72 -14.81
N ARG A 532 14.80 -18.54 -14.26
CA ARG A 532 15.20 -19.81 -14.89
C ARG A 532 14.01 -20.75 -15.08
N LYS A 533 13.18 -20.91 -14.05
CA LYS A 533 11.98 -21.76 -14.12
C LYS A 533 10.91 -21.22 -15.06
N TYR A 534 10.77 -19.90 -15.14
CA TYR A 534 9.87 -19.26 -16.08
C TYR A 534 10.33 -19.49 -17.52
N ASP A 535 11.61 -19.27 -17.82
CA ASP A 535 12.16 -19.46 -19.16
C ASP A 535 12.09 -20.94 -19.61
N GLU A 536 12.33 -21.89 -18.69
CA GLU A 536 12.07 -23.32 -18.92
C GLU A 536 10.61 -23.59 -19.30
N SER A 537 9.65 -23.04 -18.55
CA SER A 537 8.21 -23.22 -18.81
C SER A 537 7.75 -22.59 -20.13
N VAL A 538 8.38 -21.50 -20.54
CA VAL A 538 8.09 -20.84 -21.83
C VAL A 538 8.66 -21.67 -22.97
N ARG A 539 9.89 -22.17 -22.85
CA ARG A 539 10.53 -23.02 -23.88
C ARG A 539 9.78 -24.32 -24.10
N GLU A 540 9.27 -24.92 -23.03
CA GLU A 540 8.56 -26.21 -23.09
C GLU A 540 7.06 -26.08 -23.38
N GLY A 541 6.51 -24.85 -23.38
CA GLY A 541 5.08 -24.63 -23.56
C GLY A 541 4.20 -25.20 -22.44
N ARG A 542 4.79 -25.53 -21.28
CA ARG A 542 4.11 -26.15 -20.14
C ARG A 542 3.81 -25.13 -19.04
N ASP A 543 2.84 -25.46 -18.20
CA ASP A 543 2.62 -24.77 -16.94
C ASP A 543 3.79 -25.02 -15.98
N LEU A 544 4.00 -24.10 -15.04
CA LEU A 544 5.06 -24.21 -14.03
C LEU A 544 4.85 -25.46 -13.15
N TYR A 545 5.91 -26.26 -12.99
CA TYR A 545 5.87 -27.48 -12.17
C TYR A 545 5.79 -27.15 -10.67
N ILE A 546 4.64 -27.44 -10.04
CA ILE A 546 4.31 -27.06 -8.65
C ILE A 546 4.94 -27.98 -7.57
N GLY A 547 5.73 -29.00 -7.93
CA GLY A 547 6.23 -30.00 -6.97
C GLY A 547 5.19 -31.06 -6.61
N GLU A 548 5.35 -31.74 -5.45
CA GLU A 548 4.61 -32.96 -5.04
C GLU A 548 3.08 -32.92 -5.20
N ILE A 549 2.46 -31.74 -5.11
CA ILE A 549 1.01 -31.56 -5.29
C ILE A 549 0.58 -31.92 -6.73
N SER A 550 1.45 -31.65 -7.70
CA SER A 550 1.27 -32.02 -9.11
C SER A 550 1.59 -33.49 -9.34
N SER A 551 2.67 -34.02 -8.73
CA SER A 551 3.17 -35.38 -8.97
C SER A 551 2.09 -36.46 -8.84
N LYS A 552 1.27 -36.49 -7.78
CA LYS A 552 0.24 -37.54 -7.63
C LYS A 552 -0.86 -37.50 -8.69
N LYS A 553 -1.22 -36.33 -9.20
CA LYS A 553 -2.30 -36.19 -10.21
C LYS A 553 -1.76 -36.19 -11.64
N GLN A 554 -0.56 -35.67 -11.86
CA GLN A 554 0.11 -35.61 -13.15
C GLN A 554 0.62 -37.00 -13.54
N ILE A 555 1.13 -37.79 -12.59
CA ILE A 555 1.35 -39.22 -12.77
C ILE A 555 0.03 -39.91 -13.15
N ASN A 556 -1.07 -39.70 -12.39
CA ASN A 556 -2.37 -40.29 -12.73
C ASN A 556 -2.94 -39.84 -14.10
N LYS A 557 -2.59 -38.64 -14.58
CA LYS A 557 -3.04 -38.12 -15.88
C LYS A 557 -2.19 -38.68 -17.02
N GLU A 558 -0.90 -38.86 -16.81
CA GLU A 558 0.01 -39.54 -17.74
C GLU A 558 -0.30 -41.06 -17.80
N THR A 559 -0.63 -41.71 -16.68
CA THR A 559 -1.07 -43.12 -16.68
C THR A 559 -2.39 -43.32 -17.42
N LYS A 560 -3.29 -42.32 -17.42
CA LYS A 560 -4.56 -42.33 -18.18
C LYS A 560 -4.43 -41.93 -19.65
N LEU A 561 -3.28 -41.40 -20.08
CA LEU A 561 -2.98 -41.10 -21.49
C LEU A 561 -2.18 -42.22 -22.16
N VAL A 562 -1.65 -43.16 -21.37
CA VAL A 562 -0.91 -44.34 -21.81
C VAL A 562 -1.79 -45.62 -21.75
N GLN A 563 -2.99 -45.52 -21.17
CA GLN A 563 -4.10 -46.46 -21.33
C GLN A 563 -5.07 -45.91 -22.36
#